data_AF-X1RSI8-F1
#
_entry.id   AF-X1RSI8-F1
#
_cell.length_a   1.000
_cell.length_b   1.000
_cell.length_c   1.000
_cell.angle_alpha   90.00
_cell.angle_beta   90.00
_cell.angle_gamma   90.00
#
_symmetry.space_group_name_H-M   'P 1'
#
loop_
_entity.id
_entity.type
_entity.pdbx_description
1 polymer ?
#
loop_
_entity_poly.entity_id
_entity_poly.type
_entity_poly.pdbx_seq_one_letter_code
_entity_poly.pdbx_strand_id
1 'polypeptide(L)'
;MIEIGAKELSEKVIADAVTEGHKVVGQVCEMIDELTKKAGVEKEIPLVEDDEQLFAKIDSEIADKLRQAKQIPGKQERNTAVKELFEQITTKYCEPEDEAAERYDKAMVKRMLGKIESQVIHKLLVKGKRPDGRACDEIRKIACDVGVLPRTHGSALFTRGETQALVSITLGTLRDSQIVDGLVEEYSQNFMFHYNFPPFSVGDVRMIRGPGRREIGHGALAERSLKQVKPSKETF
;
A
#
# COMPACT_ATOMS: atom_id res chain seq x y z
N MET A 1 2.47 -2.94 13.55
CA MET A 1 2.21 -1.75 12.70
C MET A 1 2.71 -0.54 13.47
N ILE A 2 3.32 0.44 12.80
CA ILE A 2 3.91 1.63 13.42
C ILE A 2 3.29 2.85 12.75
N GLU A 3 2.84 3.80 13.55
CA GLU A 3 2.22 5.04 13.11
C GLU A 3 2.78 6.16 14.01
N ILE A 4 3.65 7.01 13.47
CA ILE A 4 4.46 7.96 14.26
C ILE A 4 4.28 9.38 13.72
N GLY A 5 4.30 10.37 14.61
CA GLY A 5 4.58 11.77 14.29
C GLY A 5 5.63 12.30 15.26
N ALA A 6 6.62 13.01 14.72
CA ALA A 6 7.75 13.52 15.51
C ALA A 6 8.21 14.87 14.97
N LYS A 7 8.66 15.75 15.87
CA LYS A 7 9.17 17.08 15.53
C LYS A 7 10.66 16.98 15.16
N GLU A 8 10.93 16.53 13.93
CA GLU A 8 12.29 16.48 13.34
C GLU A 8 13.33 15.76 14.23
N LEU A 9 12.93 14.65 14.84
CA LEU A 9 13.82 13.84 15.67
C LEU A 9 14.74 12.96 14.80
N SER A 10 15.94 12.68 15.29
CA SER A 10 16.88 11.77 14.63
C SER A 10 16.33 10.33 14.52
N GLU A 11 16.76 9.61 13.50
CA GLU A 11 16.36 8.22 13.25
C GLU A 11 16.64 7.31 14.44
N LYS A 12 17.77 7.54 15.13
CA LYS A 12 18.14 6.78 16.34
C LYS A 12 17.07 6.91 17.42
N VAL A 13 16.64 8.14 17.73
CA VAL A 13 15.62 8.38 18.75
C VAL A 13 14.31 7.70 18.40
N ILE A 14 13.91 7.75 17.12
CA ILE A 14 12.70 7.06 16.65
C ILE A 14 12.84 5.54 16.78
N ALA A 15 13.98 4.97 16.38
CA ALA A 15 14.23 3.54 16.48
C ALA A 15 14.24 3.04 17.94
N ASP A 16 14.87 3.82 18.84
CA ASP A 16 14.90 3.52 20.27
C ASP A 16 13.49 3.58 20.87
N ALA A 17 12.68 4.58 20.50
CA ALA A 17 11.29 4.71 20.96
C ALA A 17 10.40 3.55 20.47
N VAL A 18 10.55 3.12 19.21
CA VAL A 18 9.84 1.95 18.67
C VAL A 18 10.22 0.68 19.43
N THR A 19 11.52 0.51 19.69
CA THR A 19 12.04 -0.66 20.42
C THR A 19 11.47 -0.70 21.85
N GLU A 20 11.41 0.44 22.52
CA GLU A 20 10.85 0.53 23.87
C GLU A 20 9.34 0.24 23.88
N GLY A 21 8.57 0.81 22.96
CA GLY A 21 7.15 0.52 22.81
C GLY A 21 6.88 -0.97 22.53
N HIS A 22 7.74 -1.62 21.74
CA HIS A 22 7.62 -3.05 21.44
C HIS A 22 7.81 -3.94 22.68
N LYS A 23 8.66 -3.55 23.64
CA LYS A 23 8.80 -4.31 24.91
C LYS A 23 7.48 -4.33 25.68
N VAL A 24 6.79 -3.19 25.75
CA VAL A 24 5.48 -3.08 26.43
C VAL A 24 4.42 -3.90 25.70
N VAL A 25 4.43 -3.90 24.36
CA VAL A 25 3.55 -4.79 23.58
C VAL A 25 3.80 -6.25 23.92
N GLY A 26 5.06 -6.67 24.10
CA GLY A 26 5.40 -8.02 24.53
C GLY A 26 4.75 -8.40 25.87
N GLN A 27 4.78 -7.52 26.87
CA GLN A 27 4.10 -7.75 28.15
C GLN A 27 2.58 -7.91 27.98
N VAL A 28 1.95 -7.10 27.12
CA VAL A 28 0.52 -7.23 26.83
C VAL A 28 0.22 -8.55 26.12
N CYS A 29 1.06 -8.99 25.20
CA CYS A 29 0.93 -10.30 24.56
C CYS A 29 1.01 -11.45 25.57
N GLU A 30 1.96 -11.40 26.51
CA GLU A 30 2.06 -12.39 27.59
C GLU A 30 0.77 -12.46 28.44
N MET A 31 0.18 -11.31 28.76
CA MET A 31 -1.10 -11.25 29.48
C MET A 31 -2.26 -11.83 28.67
N ILE A 32 -2.31 -11.56 27.36
CA ILE A 32 -3.31 -12.13 26.45
C ILE A 32 -3.13 -13.66 26.36
N ASP A 33 -1.90 -14.14 26.30
CA ASP A 33 -1.60 -15.57 26.26
C ASP A 33 -1.99 -16.26 27.57
N GLU A 34 -1.74 -15.64 28.72
CA GLU A 34 -2.18 -16.13 30.02
C GLU A 34 -3.72 -16.20 30.10
N LEU A 35 -4.42 -15.16 29.64
CA LEU A 35 -5.87 -15.15 29.58
C LEU A 35 -6.40 -16.24 28.64
N THR A 36 -5.76 -16.41 27.48
CA THR A 36 -6.09 -17.44 26.50
C THR A 36 -5.91 -18.85 27.07
N LYS A 37 -4.92 -19.08 27.93
CA LYS A 37 -4.76 -20.36 28.63
C LYS A 37 -5.89 -20.64 29.64
N LYS A 38 -6.43 -19.60 30.28
CA LYS A 38 -7.47 -19.74 31.31
C LYS A 38 -8.90 -19.79 30.73
N ALA A 39 -9.13 -19.07 29.63
CA ALA A 39 -10.48 -18.83 29.10
C ALA A 39 -10.53 -18.87 27.56
N GLY A 40 -9.52 -19.44 26.91
CA GLY A 40 -9.48 -19.60 25.46
C GLY A 40 -10.53 -20.59 24.97
N VAL A 41 -11.04 -20.32 23.78
CA VAL A 41 -11.94 -21.23 23.07
C VAL A 41 -11.13 -21.91 21.99
N GLU A 42 -11.21 -23.24 21.92
CA GLU A 42 -10.59 -24.01 20.85
C GLU A 42 -11.22 -23.64 19.51
N LYS A 43 -10.36 -23.39 18.51
CA LYS A 43 -10.79 -23.02 17.17
C LYS A 43 -10.34 -24.10 16.21
N GLU A 44 -11.30 -24.81 15.62
CA GLU A 44 -11.03 -25.61 14.44
C GLU A 44 -10.89 -24.68 13.24
N ILE A 45 -9.69 -24.64 12.67
CA ILE A 45 -9.41 -23.88 11.44
C ILE A 45 -8.96 -24.90 10.41
N PRO A 46 -9.76 -25.18 9.37
CA PRO A 46 -9.35 -26.08 8.32
C PRO A 46 -8.13 -25.49 7.60
N LEU A 47 -7.05 -26.25 7.55
CA LEU A 47 -5.88 -25.91 6.75
C LEU A 47 -6.26 -26.05 5.28
N VAL A 48 -6.17 -24.96 4.53
CA VAL A 48 -6.27 -24.99 3.07
C VAL A 48 -4.88 -25.31 2.55
N GLU A 49 -4.61 -26.60 2.34
CA GLU A 49 -3.39 -27.04 1.70
C GLU A 49 -3.47 -26.80 0.19
N ASP A 50 -2.35 -26.37 -0.39
CA ASP A 50 -2.22 -26.25 -1.83
C ASP A 50 -1.61 -27.56 -2.35
N ASP A 51 -2.07 -28.06 -3.50
CA ASP A 51 -1.47 -29.22 -4.16
C ASP A 51 -0.01 -28.90 -4.56
N GLU A 52 0.94 -29.53 -3.87
CA GLU A 52 2.38 -29.30 -4.08
C GLU A 52 2.85 -29.73 -5.48
N GLN A 53 2.26 -30.78 -6.03
CA GLN A 53 2.64 -31.26 -7.36
C GLN A 53 2.15 -30.29 -8.43
N LEU A 54 0.91 -29.81 -8.30
CA LEU A 54 0.37 -28.77 -9.17
C LEU A 54 1.17 -27.48 -9.04
N PHE A 55 1.53 -27.07 -7.81
CA PHE A 55 2.35 -25.89 -7.57
C PHE A 55 3.70 -25.98 -8.30
N ALA A 56 4.43 -27.09 -8.13
CA ALA A 56 5.72 -27.29 -8.77
C ALA A 56 5.61 -27.31 -10.31
N LYS A 57 4.53 -27.92 -10.82
CA LYS A 57 4.23 -27.93 -12.26
C LYS A 57 3.99 -26.51 -12.79
N ILE A 58 3.13 -25.73 -12.15
CA ILE A 58 2.84 -24.35 -12.56
C ILE A 58 4.10 -23.47 -12.43
N ASP A 59 4.86 -23.57 -11.34
CA ASP A 59 6.09 -22.80 -11.11
C ASP A 59 7.10 -23.06 -12.24
N SER A 60 7.35 -24.32 -12.58
CA SER A 60 8.27 -24.69 -13.67
C SER A 60 7.84 -24.15 -15.04
N GLU A 61 6.54 -24.02 -15.28
CA GLU A 61 5.98 -23.53 -16.55
C GLU A 61 6.03 -22.00 -16.67
N ILE A 62 5.80 -21.28 -15.57
CA ILE A 62 5.54 -19.83 -15.59
C ILE A 62 6.70 -18.99 -15.05
N ALA A 63 7.56 -19.51 -14.17
CA ALA A 63 8.48 -18.69 -13.38
C ALA A 63 9.40 -17.81 -14.26
N ASP A 64 9.97 -18.35 -15.33
CA ASP A 64 10.83 -17.59 -16.23
C ASP A 64 10.06 -16.56 -17.06
N LYS A 65 8.88 -16.91 -17.56
CA LYS A 65 8.00 -15.98 -18.28
C LYS A 65 7.56 -14.83 -17.38
N LEU A 66 7.19 -15.15 -16.13
CA LEU A 66 6.79 -14.17 -15.12
C LEU A 66 7.96 -13.26 -14.75
N ARG A 67 9.17 -13.81 -14.63
CA ARG A 67 10.39 -13.04 -14.39
C ARG A 67 10.67 -12.05 -15.53
N GLN A 68 10.50 -12.45 -16.77
CA GLN A 68 10.66 -11.57 -17.93
C GLN A 68 9.57 -10.49 -17.94
N ALA A 69 8.31 -10.88 -17.76
CA ALA A 69 7.17 -9.96 -17.70
C ALA A 69 7.35 -8.91 -16.59
N LYS A 70 7.84 -9.31 -15.42
CA LYS A 70 8.09 -8.40 -14.28
C LYS A 70 9.21 -7.40 -14.50
N GLN A 71 10.05 -7.59 -15.52
CA GLN A 71 11.12 -6.67 -15.89
C GLN A 71 10.75 -5.74 -17.05
N ILE A 72 9.52 -5.85 -17.59
CA ILE A 72 9.00 -4.91 -18.60
C ILE A 72 8.97 -3.50 -17.99
N PRO A 73 9.58 -2.50 -18.67
CA PRO A 73 9.49 -1.11 -18.23
C PRO A 73 8.05 -0.60 -18.40
N GLY A 74 7.59 0.24 -17.47
CA GLY A 74 6.22 0.75 -17.48
C GLY A 74 5.23 -0.17 -16.76
N LYS A 75 4.50 0.41 -15.80
CA LYS A 75 3.57 -0.33 -14.95
C LYS A 75 2.39 -0.91 -15.72
N GLN A 76 1.85 -0.20 -16.70
CA GLN A 76 0.68 -0.67 -17.44
C GLN A 76 1.03 -1.89 -18.30
N GLU A 77 2.05 -1.79 -19.14
CA GLU A 77 2.51 -2.90 -19.99
C GLU A 77 2.88 -4.14 -19.16
N ARG A 78 3.63 -3.94 -18.06
CA ARG A 78 3.95 -5.01 -17.11
C ARG A 78 2.71 -5.66 -16.50
N ASN A 79 1.73 -4.86 -16.07
CA ASN A 79 0.51 -5.38 -15.45
C ASN A 79 -0.33 -6.16 -16.47
N THR A 80 -0.43 -5.69 -17.70
CA THR A 80 -1.12 -6.38 -18.79
C THR A 80 -0.47 -7.73 -19.08
N ALA A 81 0.85 -7.77 -19.29
CA ALA A 81 1.58 -9.00 -19.57
C ALA A 81 1.45 -10.05 -18.45
N VAL A 82 1.51 -9.62 -17.18
CA VAL A 82 1.33 -10.51 -16.02
C VAL A 82 -0.12 -11.01 -15.95
N LYS A 83 -1.10 -10.15 -16.23
CA LYS A 83 -2.52 -10.53 -16.22
C LYS A 83 -2.82 -11.56 -17.31
N GLU A 84 -2.35 -11.33 -18.53
CA GLU A 84 -2.51 -12.27 -19.65
C GLU A 84 -1.87 -13.62 -19.33
N LEU A 85 -0.67 -13.61 -18.75
CA LEU A 85 0.03 -14.83 -18.35
C LEU A 85 -0.75 -15.60 -17.27
N PHE A 86 -1.30 -14.90 -16.28
CA PHE A 86 -2.12 -15.52 -15.23
C PHE A 86 -3.45 -16.04 -15.76
N GLU A 87 -4.06 -15.34 -16.71
CA GLU A 87 -5.29 -15.75 -17.37
C GLU A 87 -5.07 -17.02 -18.19
N GLN A 88 -3.99 -17.10 -18.97
CA GLN A 88 -3.60 -18.29 -19.72
C GLN A 88 -3.47 -19.53 -18.82
N ILE A 89 -2.73 -19.41 -17.69
CA ILE A 89 -2.60 -20.52 -16.73
C ILE A 89 -3.94 -20.84 -16.07
N THR A 90 -4.70 -19.82 -15.69
CA THR A 90 -6.01 -20.03 -15.05
C THR A 90 -6.94 -20.81 -15.98
N THR A 91 -7.05 -20.42 -17.26
CA THR A 91 -7.86 -21.13 -18.25
C THR A 91 -7.36 -22.55 -18.45
N LYS A 92 -6.05 -22.74 -18.64
CA LYS A 92 -5.44 -24.08 -18.86
C LYS A 92 -5.78 -25.09 -17.76
N TYR A 93 -5.78 -24.68 -16.49
CA TYR A 93 -5.96 -25.58 -15.35
C TYR A 93 -7.39 -25.58 -14.77
N CYS A 94 -8.18 -24.52 -14.96
CA CYS A 94 -9.54 -24.41 -14.43
C CYS A 94 -10.64 -24.69 -15.47
N GLU A 95 -10.30 -24.59 -16.75
CA GLU A 95 -11.21 -24.71 -17.90
C GLU A 95 -10.50 -25.49 -19.03
N PRO A 96 -10.04 -26.73 -18.79
CA PRO A 96 -9.31 -27.49 -19.81
C PRO A 96 -10.20 -27.83 -21.01
N GLU A 97 -9.61 -27.79 -22.22
CA GLU A 97 -10.31 -28.12 -23.47
C GLU A 97 -10.63 -29.62 -23.62
N ASP A 98 -9.82 -30.47 -22.97
CA ASP A 98 -10.03 -31.92 -22.91
C ASP A 98 -10.90 -32.26 -21.68
N GLU A 99 -12.11 -32.79 -21.91
CA GLU A 99 -13.03 -33.19 -20.84
C GLU A 99 -12.46 -34.30 -19.94
N ALA A 100 -11.45 -35.05 -20.41
CA ALA A 100 -10.76 -36.05 -19.60
C ALA A 100 -9.67 -35.47 -18.69
N ALA A 101 -9.31 -34.19 -18.84
CA ALA A 101 -8.29 -33.55 -18.03
C ALA A 101 -8.81 -33.14 -16.65
N GLU A 102 -7.93 -33.21 -15.65
CA GLU A 102 -8.25 -32.81 -14.28
C GLU A 102 -8.51 -31.29 -14.20
N ARG A 103 -9.63 -30.93 -13.58
CA ARG A 103 -10.06 -29.54 -13.41
C ARG A 103 -9.78 -29.07 -11.99
N TYR A 104 -9.03 -27.98 -11.86
CA TYR A 104 -8.67 -27.42 -10.56
C TYR A 104 -9.53 -26.20 -10.17
N ASP A 105 -9.62 -25.95 -8.86
CA ASP A 105 -10.32 -24.79 -8.32
C ASP A 105 -9.61 -23.46 -8.67
N LYS A 106 -10.40 -22.49 -9.13
CA LYS A 106 -9.89 -21.18 -9.57
C LYS A 106 -9.29 -20.37 -8.43
N ALA A 107 -9.81 -20.50 -7.21
CA ALA A 107 -9.24 -19.80 -6.07
C ALA A 107 -7.88 -20.42 -5.67
N MET A 108 -7.75 -21.74 -5.71
CA MET A 108 -6.47 -22.44 -5.50
C MET A 108 -5.41 -22.02 -6.50
N VAL A 109 -5.70 -22.09 -7.81
CA VAL A 109 -4.74 -21.70 -8.85
C VAL A 109 -4.30 -20.24 -8.70
N LYS A 110 -5.23 -19.31 -8.42
CA LYS A 110 -4.90 -17.90 -8.18
C LYS A 110 -4.00 -17.70 -6.95
N ARG A 111 -4.21 -18.44 -5.86
CA ARG A 111 -3.32 -18.40 -4.69
C ARG A 111 -1.91 -18.87 -5.05
N MET A 112 -1.79 -19.98 -5.77
CA MET A 112 -0.51 -20.52 -6.23
C MET A 112 0.23 -19.51 -7.12
N LEU A 113 -0.45 -18.90 -8.09
CA LEU A 113 0.10 -17.85 -8.95
C LEU A 113 0.64 -16.66 -8.15
N GLY A 114 -0.11 -16.20 -7.14
CA GLY A 114 0.35 -15.13 -6.25
C GLY A 114 1.57 -15.52 -5.41
N LYS A 115 1.65 -16.77 -4.95
CA LYS A 115 2.84 -17.31 -4.25
C LYS A 115 4.06 -17.35 -5.18
N ILE A 116 3.89 -17.86 -6.40
CA ILE A 116 4.96 -17.92 -7.42
C ILE A 116 5.44 -16.50 -7.76
N GLU A 117 4.53 -15.55 -7.96
CA GLU A 117 4.88 -14.14 -8.19
C GLU A 117 5.74 -13.57 -7.06
N SER A 118 5.35 -13.80 -5.82
CA SER A 118 6.11 -13.38 -4.64
C SER A 118 7.51 -13.99 -4.64
N GLN A 119 7.64 -15.29 -4.93
CA GLN A 119 8.93 -15.98 -5.01
C GLN A 119 9.82 -15.43 -6.14
N VAL A 120 9.25 -15.17 -7.32
CA VAL A 120 9.97 -14.59 -8.47
C VAL A 120 10.48 -13.19 -8.14
N ILE A 121 9.62 -12.33 -7.55
CA ILE A 121 10.02 -10.99 -7.12
C ILE A 121 11.10 -11.06 -6.04
N HIS A 122 10.95 -11.94 -5.05
CA HIS A 122 11.95 -12.11 -4.00
C HIS A 122 13.31 -12.55 -4.57
N LYS A 123 13.34 -13.54 -5.47
CA LYS A 123 14.56 -13.98 -6.17
C LYS A 123 15.21 -12.86 -6.98
N LEU A 124 14.43 -11.94 -7.55
CA LEU A 124 14.96 -10.75 -8.25
C LEU A 124 15.59 -9.75 -7.28
N LEU A 125 14.90 -9.45 -6.18
CA LEU A 125 15.36 -8.50 -5.15
C LEU A 125 16.65 -8.98 -4.47
N VAL A 126 16.76 -10.27 -4.16
CA VAL A 126 17.99 -10.87 -3.58
C VAL A 126 19.18 -10.73 -4.55
N LYS A 127 18.94 -10.73 -5.86
CA LYS A 127 19.96 -10.46 -6.89
C LYS A 127 20.23 -8.96 -7.10
N GLY A 128 19.69 -8.10 -6.26
CA GLY A 128 19.89 -6.65 -6.30
C GLY A 128 19.14 -5.91 -7.41
N LYS A 129 18.20 -6.58 -8.11
CA LYS A 129 17.43 -5.97 -9.20
C LYS A 129 15.97 -5.81 -8.81
N ARG A 130 15.45 -4.59 -8.98
CA ARG A 130 14.02 -4.30 -8.80
C ARG A 130 13.23 -4.62 -10.07
N PRO A 131 11.90 -4.84 -9.97
CA PRO A 131 11.04 -5.08 -11.14
C PRO A 131 11.07 -3.95 -12.20
N ASP A 132 11.43 -2.73 -11.81
CA ASP A 132 11.59 -1.60 -12.73
C ASP A 132 13.05 -1.35 -13.14
N GLY A 133 13.95 -2.32 -12.92
CA GLY A 133 15.35 -2.27 -13.35
C GLY A 133 16.29 -1.47 -12.45
N ARG A 134 15.75 -0.71 -11.49
CA ARG A 134 16.52 0.13 -10.57
C ARG A 134 17.34 -0.67 -9.56
N ALA A 135 18.42 -0.05 -9.09
CA ALA A 135 19.13 -0.50 -7.89
C ALA A 135 18.28 -0.28 -6.62
N CYS A 136 18.67 -0.92 -5.52
CA CYS A 136 17.92 -0.85 -4.25
C CYS A 136 17.89 0.57 -3.65
N ASP A 137 18.95 1.35 -3.87
CA ASP A 137 19.19 2.71 -3.38
C ASP A 137 18.81 3.81 -4.39
N GLU A 138 18.52 3.44 -5.64
CA GLU A 138 18.18 4.37 -6.70
C GLU A 138 16.73 4.89 -6.58
N ILE A 139 16.56 6.22 -6.57
CA ILE A 139 15.25 6.89 -6.55
C ILE A 139 14.77 7.14 -8.00
N ARG A 140 13.45 6.98 -8.24
CA ARG A 140 12.84 7.32 -9.53
C ARG A 140 12.97 8.81 -9.84
N LYS A 141 13.04 9.18 -11.12
CA LYS A 141 13.07 10.57 -11.59
C LYS A 141 11.99 11.42 -10.92
N ILE A 142 12.38 12.62 -10.45
CA ILE A 142 11.50 13.59 -9.81
C ILE A 142 11.35 14.81 -10.73
N ALA A 143 10.13 15.32 -10.83
CA ALA A 143 9.80 16.60 -11.44
C ALA A 143 8.85 17.37 -10.52
N CYS A 144 9.05 18.68 -10.41
CA CYS A 144 8.31 19.55 -9.51
C CYS A 144 7.98 20.86 -10.22
N ASP A 145 6.69 21.19 -10.28
CA ASP A 145 6.20 22.48 -10.78
C ASP A 145 5.35 23.17 -9.71
N VAL A 146 5.39 24.50 -9.67
CA VAL A 146 4.60 25.33 -8.73
C VAL A 146 3.82 26.39 -9.50
N GLY A 147 2.69 26.84 -8.94
CA GLY A 147 1.83 27.84 -9.61
C GLY A 147 1.11 27.30 -10.84
N VAL A 148 0.86 25.99 -10.88
CA VAL A 148 0.25 25.29 -12.03
C VAL A 148 -1.24 25.62 -12.24
N LEU A 149 -1.94 26.02 -11.18
CA LEU A 149 -3.35 26.42 -11.24
C LEU A 149 -3.48 27.95 -11.08
N PRO A 150 -4.17 28.65 -12.01
CA PRO A 150 -4.14 30.11 -12.09
C PRO A 150 -5.00 30.83 -11.03
N ARG A 151 -5.93 30.14 -10.36
CA ARG A 151 -6.93 30.74 -9.45
C ARG A 151 -6.88 30.20 -8.02
N THR A 152 -5.89 29.38 -7.69
CA THR A 152 -5.65 28.88 -6.33
C THR A 152 -4.68 29.79 -5.58
N HIS A 153 -4.78 29.89 -4.25
CA HIS A 153 -3.79 30.63 -3.45
C HIS A 153 -2.38 30.03 -3.58
N GLY A 154 -2.29 28.70 -3.67
CA GLY A 154 -1.07 27.99 -4.02
C GLY A 154 -1.38 26.69 -4.75
N SER A 155 -0.49 26.27 -5.61
CA SER A 155 -0.58 24.97 -6.29
C SER A 155 0.79 24.40 -6.61
N ALA A 156 0.90 23.08 -6.59
CA ALA A 156 2.11 22.35 -6.93
C ALA A 156 1.76 21.03 -7.63
N LEU A 157 2.56 20.64 -8.62
CA LEU A 157 2.52 19.35 -9.27
C LEU A 157 3.82 18.61 -8.96
N PHE A 158 3.73 17.56 -8.15
CA PHE A 158 4.87 16.72 -7.80
C PHE A 158 4.76 15.37 -8.51
N THR A 159 5.80 15.00 -9.26
CA THR A 159 5.86 13.71 -9.97
C THR A 159 7.13 12.96 -9.57
N ARG A 160 6.99 11.73 -9.11
CA ARG A 160 8.11 10.80 -8.83
C ARG A 160 7.88 9.48 -9.57
N GLY A 161 8.56 9.32 -10.70
CA GLY A 161 8.30 8.24 -11.65
C GLY A 161 6.85 8.25 -12.11
N GLU A 162 6.14 7.13 -11.93
CA GLU A 162 4.73 6.96 -12.31
C GLU A 162 3.74 7.38 -11.20
N THR A 163 4.22 8.04 -10.14
CA THR A 163 3.36 8.56 -9.06
C THR A 163 3.33 10.08 -9.15
N GLN A 164 2.14 10.65 -9.31
CA GLN A 164 1.94 12.08 -9.42
C GLN A 164 0.90 12.56 -8.40
N ALA A 165 1.14 13.75 -7.82
CA ALA A 165 0.23 14.42 -6.91
C ALA A 165 0.09 15.89 -7.33
N LEU A 166 -1.14 16.31 -7.58
CA LEU A 166 -1.52 17.71 -7.73
C LEU A 166 -2.03 18.20 -6.37
N VAL A 167 -1.34 19.18 -5.79
CA VAL A 167 -1.67 19.76 -4.48
C VAL A 167 -2.12 21.20 -4.70
N SER A 168 -3.24 21.58 -4.10
CA SER A 168 -3.70 22.97 -4.03
C SER A 168 -3.78 23.43 -2.58
N ILE A 169 -3.59 24.71 -2.37
CA ILE A 169 -3.64 25.37 -1.06
C ILE A 169 -4.70 26.46 -1.13
N THR A 170 -5.51 26.52 -0.07
CA THR A 170 -6.52 27.56 0.13
C THR A 170 -6.34 28.17 1.50
N LEU A 171 -6.25 29.49 1.55
CA LEU A 171 -6.24 30.27 2.79
C LEU A 171 -7.67 30.72 3.12
N GLY A 172 -7.98 30.78 4.40
CA GLY A 172 -9.28 31.17 4.91
C GLY A 172 -9.15 31.91 6.23
N THR A 173 -10.30 32.29 6.79
CA THR A 173 -10.41 32.96 8.08
C THR A 173 -10.70 31.95 9.20
N LEU A 174 -10.76 32.41 10.45
CA LEU A 174 -11.17 31.56 11.59
C LEU A 174 -12.58 30.96 11.41
N ARG A 175 -13.45 31.59 10.61
CA ARG A 175 -14.78 31.06 10.29
C ARG A 175 -14.73 29.80 9.42
N ASP A 176 -13.64 29.61 8.69
CA ASP A 176 -13.41 28.44 7.83
C ASP A 176 -12.70 27.30 8.58
N SER A 177 -12.45 27.47 9.89
CA SER A 177 -11.87 26.42 10.71
C SER A 177 -12.84 25.25 10.89
N GLN A 178 -12.30 24.04 10.92
CA GLN A 178 -13.10 22.83 11.10
C GLN A 178 -13.36 22.62 12.59
N ILE A 179 -14.63 22.65 12.99
CA ILE A 179 -15.06 22.24 14.33
C ILE A 179 -15.11 20.71 14.35
N VAL A 180 -14.37 20.12 15.29
CA VAL A 180 -14.33 18.67 15.50
C VAL A 180 -15.09 18.37 16.78
N ASP A 181 -16.27 17.79 16.61
CA ASP A 181 -17.11 17.26 17.68
C ASP A 181 -16.94 15.73 17.73
N GLY A 182 -16.40 15.24 18.85
CA GLY A 182 -15.99 13.85 19.02
C GLY A 182 -16.23 13.34 20.43
N LEU A 183 -15.57 12.25 20.81
CA LEU A 183 -15.68 11.70 22.18
C LEU A 183 -15.00 12.59 23.24
N VAL A 184 -14.05 13.40 22.80
CA VAL A 184 -13.31 14.36 23.63
C VAL A 184 -13.92 15.75 23.47
N GLU A 185 -13.50 16.70 24.31
CA GLU A 185 -13.94 18.08 24.23
C GLU A 185 -13.83 18.66 22.81
N GLU A 186 -14.86 19.40 22.41
CA GLU A 186 -14.94 20.04 21.10
C GLU A 186 -13.75 20.97 20.89
N TYR A 187 -13.12 20.87 19.72
CA TYR A 187 -11.99 21.72 19.36
C TYR A 187 -12.02 22.14 17.90
N SER A 188 -11.37 23.26 17.58
CA SER A 188 -11.26 23.80 16.23
C SER A 188 -9.89 23.51 15.61
N GLN A 189 -9.89 22.97 14.38
CA GLN A 189 -8.71 22.75 13.55
C GLN A 189 -8.57 23.85 12.50
N ASN A 190 -7.41 24.51 12.50
CA ASN A 190 -7.06 25.58 11.55
C ASN A 190 -6.15 25.11 10.40
N PHE A 191 -5.83 23.83 10.36
CA PHE A 191 -5.04 23.22 9.29
C PHE A 191 -5.75 21.93 8.89
N MET A 192 -6.16 21.85 7.64
CA MET A 192 -6.90 20.72 7.09
C MET A 192 -6.09 20.15 5.92
N PHE A 193 -5.97 18.83 5.85
CA PHE A 193 -5.32 18.15 4.74
C PHE A 193 -6.25 17.09 4.15
N HIS A 194 -6.78 17.36 2.96
CA HIS A 194 -7.63 16.41 2.26
C HIS A 194 -6.83 15.68 1.19
N TYR A 195 -6.86 14.35 1.24
CA TYR A 195 -6.25 13.49 0.25
C TYR A 195 -7.33 12.77 -0.54
N ASN A 196 -7.33 12.92 -1.87
CA ASN A 196 -8.25 12.24 -2.77
C ASN A 196 -7.47 11.30 -3.70
N PHE A 197 -8.01 10.12 -3.96
CA PHE A 197 -7.40 9.08 -4.78
C PHE A 197 -8.37 8.63 -5.88
N PRO A 198 -8.50 9.42 -6.96
CA PRO A 198 -9.48 9.14 -8.01
C PRO A 198 -9.12 7.84 -8.77
N PRO A 199 -10.10 7.09 -9.29
CA PRO A 199 -9.88 5.78 -9.88
C PRO A 199 -9.01 5.82 -11.15
N PHE A 200 -9.06 6.93 -11.90
CA PHE A 200 -8.20 7.13 -13.07
C PHE A 200 -6.71 7.14 -12.71
N SER A 201 -6.33 7.46 -11.46
CA SER A 201 -4.92 7.47 -11.04
C SER A 201 -4.24 6.10 -11.13
N VAL A 202 -5.03 5.02 -11.12
CA VAL A 202 -4.56 3.65 -11.32
C VAL A 202 -5.01 3.03 -12.64
N GLY A 203 -5.73 3.79 -13.47
CA GLY A 203 -6.31 3.29 -14.73
C GLY A 203 -7.57 2.44 -14.54
N ASP A 204 -8.20 2.50 -13.37
CA ASP A 204 -9.44 1.77 -13.09
C ASP A 204 -10.68 2.64 -13.36
N VAL A 205 -11.83 1.98 -13.57
CA VAL A 205 -13.15 2.61 -13.63
C VAL A 205 -13.91 2.28 -12.35
N ARG A 206 -14.26 3.30 -11.56
CA ARG A 206 -15.10 3.18 -10.35
C ARG A 206 -15.96 4.44 -10.18
N MET A 207 -17.06 4.32 -9.44
CA MET A 207 -17.87 5.49 -9.07
C MET A 207 -17.08 6.44 -8.16
N ILE A 208 -17.14 7.75 -8.44
CA ILE A 208 -16.60 8.79 -7.58
C ILE A 208 -17.64 9.08 -6.50
N ARG A 209 -17.36 8.65 -5.26
CA ARG A 209 -18.18 8.92 -4.07
C ARG A 209 -17.36 9.75 -3.08
N GLY A 210 -17.86 9.92 -1.85
CA GLY A 210 -17.08 10.50 -0.75
C GLY A 210 -15.82 9.68 -0.43
N PRO A 211 -14.89 10.26 0.35
CA PRO A 211 -13.59 9.65 0.62
C PRO A 211 -13.73 8.34 1.39
N GLY A 212 -13.00 7.32 0.96
CA GLY A 212 -12.87 6.05 1.65
C GLY A 212 -11.91 6.13 2.83
N ARG A 213 -11.92 5.09 3.69
CA ARG A 213 -11.05 5.01 4.88
C ARG A 213 -9.55 5.17 4.57
N ARG A 214 -9.10 4.64 3.42
CA ARG A 214 -7.69 4.74 3.01
C ARG A 214 -7.30 6.17 2.66
N GLU A 215 -8.19 6.91 2.01
CA GLU A 215 -7.96 8.31 1.64
C GLU A 215 -7.84 9.19 2.89
N ILE A 216 -8.75 8.97 3.86
CA ILE A 216 -8.70 9.65 5.16
C ILE A 216 -7.40 9.33 5.91
N GLY A 217 -7.01 8.04 5.96
CA GLY A 217 -5.76 7.63 6.61
C GLY A 217 -4.50 8.23 5.96
N HIS A 218 -4.43 8.25 4.63
CA HIS A 218 -3.33 8.91 3.92
C HIS A 218 -3.33 10.44 4.11
N GLY A 219 -4.51 11.06 4.18
CA GLY A 219 -4.66 12.48 4.50
C GLY A 219 -4.12 12.81 5.88
N ALA A 220 -4.52 12.05 6.90
CA ALA A 220 -4.04 12.21 8.27
C ALA A 220 -2.52 11.99 8.40
N LEU A 221 -1.96 11.03 7.65
CA LEU A 221 -0.51 10.79 7.60
C LEU A 221 0.24 11.99 7.02
N ALA A 222 -0.23 12.53 5.90
CA ALA A 222 0.34 13.72 5.27
C ALA A 222 0.19 14.96 6.15
N GLU A 223 -0.98 15.16 6.76
CA GLU A 223 -1.24 16.24 7.70
C GLU A 223 -0.25 16.22 8.87
N ARG A 224 -0.06 15.05 9.48
CA ARG A 224 0.85 14.88 10.62
C ARG A 224 2.29 15.19 10.25
N SER A 225 2.69 14.84 9.03
CA SER A 225 4.03 15.11 8.52
C SER A 225 4.28 16.62 8.36
N LEU A 226 3.26 17.38 7.94
CA LEU A 226 3.36 18.84 7.76
C LEU A 226 3.09 19.64 9.03
N LYS A 227 2.37 19.06 10.00
CA LYS A 227 2.00 19.73 11.25
C LYS A 227 3.20 20.23 12.05
N GLN A 228 4.37 19.62 11.88
CA GLN A 228 5.59 19.97 12.60
C GLN A 228 6.34 21.16 12.00
N VAL A 229 6.12 21.43 10.71
CA VAL A 229 6.77 22.52 9.96
C VAL A 229 5.82 23.68 9.68
N LYS A 230 4.54 23.56 10.02
CA LYS A 230 3.57 24.64 9.83
C LYS A 230 3.85 25.81 10.81
N PRO A 231 3.61 27.07 10.40
CA PRO A 231 3.76 28.22 11.28
C PRO A 231 2.78 28.18 12.47
N SER A 232 3.12 28.91 13.53
CA SER A 232 2.22 29.10 14.68
C SER A 232 1.11 30.09 14.34
N LYS A 233 0.00 30.04 15.09
CA LYS A 233 -1.15 30.95 14.95
C LYS A 233 -0.79 32.44 15.09
N GLU A 234 0.25 32.74 15.86
CA GLU A 234 0.73 34.11 16.06
C GLU A 234 1.50 34.63 14.85
N THR A 235 2.15 33.73 14.11
CA THR A 235 2.92 34.08 12.90
C THR A 235 2.04 34.06 11.64
N PHE A 236 1.04 33.17 11.60
CA PHE A 236 0.14 32.97 10.46
C PHE A 236 -1.21 32.37 10.89
#